data_AF-A0A1F7NJM2-F1
#
_entry.id   AF-A0A1F7NJM2-F1
#
_cell.length_a   1.000
_cell.length_b   1.000
_cell.length_c   1.000
_cell.angle_alpha   90.00
_cell.angle_beta   90.00
_cell.angle_gamma   90.00
#
_symmetry.space_group_name_H-M   'P 1'
#
loop_
_entity.id
_entity.type
_entity.pdbx_description
1 polymer ?
#
loop_
_entity_poly.entity_id
_entity_poly.type
_entity_poly.pdbx_seq_one_letter_code
_entity_poly.pdbx_strand_id
1 'polypeptide(L)' 'MRYTLPEETVDLLDRVAPKGRRSQLIATAITYYVGRTRRGMVRERLREGATLRAARDLAVAEEWATLEEEAWRRRRK' A
#
# COMPACT_ATOMS: atom_id res chain seq x y z
N MET A 1 16.08 -19.28 14.62
CA MET A 1 14.63 -19.48 14.80
C MET A 1 14.21 -20.69 13.96
N ARG A 2 13.52 -21.67 14.55
CA ARG A 2 13.05 -22.88 13.84
C ARG A 2 11.57 -22.71 13.52
N TYR A 3 11.21 -22.91 12.27
CA TYR A 3 9.84 -22.85 11.77
C TYR A 3 9.52 -24.19 11.09
N THR A 4 8.29 -24.65 11.23
CA THR A 4 7.82 -25.87 10.57
C THR A 4 7.12 -25.46 9.28
N LEU A 5 7.60 -25.97 8.15
CA LEU A 5 6.95 -25.80 6.85
C LEU A 5 6.23 -27.10 6.48
N PRO A 6 5.09 -27.03 5.76
CA PRO A 6 4.49 -28.20 5.15
C PRO A 6 5.48 -28.93 4.24
N GLU A 7 5.39 -30.25 4.19
CA GLU A 7 6.29 -31.11 3.41
C GLU A 7 6.32 -30.69 1.93
N GLU A 8 5.15 -30.37 1.37
CA GLU A 8 4.96 -29.85 0.01
C GLU A 8 5.79 -28.57 -0.26
N THR A 9 5.88 -27.69 0.74
CA THR A 9 6.62 -26.43 0.64
C THR A 9 8.13 -26.69 0.72
N VAL A 10 8.56 -27.68 1.49
CA VAL A 10 9.96 -28.09 1.58
C VAL A 10 10.40 -28.73 0.27
N ASP A 11 9.58 -29.60 -0.32
CA ASP A 11 9.84 -30.20 -1.62
C ASP A 11 9.99 -29.16 -2.73
N LEU A 12 9.11 -28.15 -2.73
CA LEU A 12 9.24 -27.03 -3.65
C LEU A 12 10.57 -26.30 -3.41
N LEU A 13 10.86 -25.96 -2.15
CA LEU A 13 12.08 -25.26 -1.77
C LEU A 13 13.35 -26.00 -2.22
N ASP A 14 13.33 -27.33 -2.16
CA ASP A 14 14.45 -28.19 -2.52
C ASP A 14 14.71 -28.26 -4.03
N ARG A 15 13.67 -28.04 -4.84
CA ARG A 15 13.79 -27.96 -6.30
C ARG A 15 14.36 -26.61 -6.75
N VAL A 16 14.05 -25.52 -6.05
CA VAL A 16 14.48 -24.16 -6.44
C VAL A 16 15.73 -23.66 -5.71
N ALA A 17 16.10 -24.21 -4.55
CA ALA A 17 17.28 -23.82 -3.80
C ALA A 17 18.22 -25.01 -3.57
N PRO A 18 19.44 -24.97 -4.12
CA PRO A 18 20.50 -25.91 -3.74
C PRO A 18 20.75 -25.91 -2.24
N LYS A 19 21.31 -27.03 -1.72
CA LYS A 19 21.64 -27.19 -0.29
C LYS A 19 22.40 -25.95 0.22
N GLY A 20 21.90 -25.36 1.31
CA GLY A 20 22.45 -24.15 1.94
C GLY A 20 21.78 -22.83 1.57
N ARG A 21 20.95 -22.76 0.52
CA ARG A 21 20.25 -21.53 0.11
C ARG A 21 18.78 -21.42 0.56
N ARG A 22 18.27 -22.45 1.25
CA ARG A 22 16.89 -22.51 1.76
C ARG A 22 16.50 -21.28 2.59
N SER A 23 17.29 -20.94 3.61
CA SER A 23 17.02 -19.80 4.48
C SER A 23 17.05 -18.45 3.75
N GLN A 24 17.97 -18.31 2.79
CA GLN A 24 18.08 -17.10 1.97
C GLN A 24 16.86 -16.94 1.06
N LEU A 25 16.40 -18.03 0.44
CA LEU A 25 15.22 -18.03 -0.40
C LEU A 25 13.96 -17.69 0.42
N ILE A 26 13.81 -18.27 1.61
CA ILE A 26 12.69 -17.97 2.52
C ILE A 26 12.69 -16.50 2.93
N ALA A 27 13.84 -15.95 3.33
CA ALA A 27 13.96 -14.54 3.68
C ALA A 27 13.59 -13.61 2.51
N THR A 28 13.99 -13.99 1.29
CA THR A 28 13.68 -13.25 0.06
C THR A 28 12.18 -13.32 -0.25
N ALA A 29 11.57 -14.50 -0.15
CA ALA A 29 10.15 -14.71 -0.40
C ALA A 29 9.28 -13.93 0.59
N ILE A 30 9.64 -13.92 1.88
CA ILE A 30 8.94 -13.14 2.91
C ILE A 30 9.05 -11.64 2.60
N THR A 31 10.25 -11.14 2.31
CA THR A 31 10.46 -9.72 1.97
C THR A 31 9.64 -9.31 0.75
N TYR A 32 9.65 -10.14 -0.29
CA TYR A 32 8.86 -9.92 -1.50
C TYR A 32 7.35 -9.92 -1.20
N TYR A 33 6.85 -10.92 -0.46
CA TYR A 33 5.44 -11.03 -0.11
C TYR A 33 4.97 -9.83 0.72
N VAL A 34 5.71 -9.46 1.77
CA VAL A 34 5.39 -8.30 2.61
C VAL A 34 5.43 -7.01 1.78
N GLY A 35 6.43 -6.83 0.92
CA GLY A 35 6.52 -5.67 0.03
C GLY A 35 5.33 -5.57 -0.93
N ARG A 36 4.92 -6.70 -1.52
CA ARG A 36 3.77 -6.79 -2.42
C ARG A 36 2.46 -6.49 -1.70
N THR A 37 2.23 -7.09 -0.54
CA THR A 37 1.00 -6.94 0.24
C THR A 37 0.86 -5.52 0.82
N ARG A 38 1.96 -4.90 1.26
CA ARG A 38 1.94 -3.51 1.76
C ARG A 38 1.43 -2.51 0.73
N ARG A 39 1.81 -2.64 -0.55
CA ARG A 39 1.33 -1.74 -1.62
C ARG A 39 -0.17 -1.84 -1.83
N GLY A 40 -0.73 -3.06 -1.81
CA GLY A 40 -2.18 -3.28 -1.91
C GLY A 40 -2.94 -2.69 -0.72
N MET A 41 -2.44 -2.92 0.49
CA MET A 41 -3.04 -2.40 1.73
C MET A 41 -3.04 -0.87 1.80
N VAL A 42 -1.97 -0.21 1.34
CA VAL A 42 -1.91 1.26 1.31
C VAL A 42 -2.97 1.81 0.36
N ARG A 43 -3.11 1.22 -0.83
CA ARG A 43 -4.13 1.66 -1.80
C ARG A 43 -5.55 1.55 -1.22
N GLU A 44 -5.86 0.44 -0.56
CA GLU A 44 -7.19 0.24 0.02
C GLU A 44 -7.47 1.23 1.15
N ARG A 45 -6.51 1.43 2.06
CA ARG A 45 -6.63 2.42 3.14
C ARG A 45 -6.77 3.85 2.63
N LEU A 46 -6.11 4.21 1.53
CA LEU A 46 -6.29 5.51 0.89
C LEU A 46 -7.70 5.66 0.34
N ARG A 47 -8.23 4.61 -0.31
CA ARG A 47 -9.60 4.59 -0.86
C ARG A 47 -10.65 4.70 0.24
N GLU A 48 -10.54 3.90 1.28
CA GLU A 48 -11.42 3.96 2.45
C GLU A 48 -11.37 5.35 3.09
N GLY A 49 -10.16 5.88 3.32
CA GLY A 49 -9.97 7.20 3.89
C GLY A 49 -10.59 8.32 3.05
N ALA A 50 -10.40 8.31 1.73
CA ALA A 50 -11.02 9.27 0.81
C ALA A 50 -12.55 9.18 0.83
N THR A 51 -13.09 7.97 0.88
CA THR A 51 -14.53 7.74 0.92
C THR A 51 -15.13 8.25 2.23
N LEU A 52 -14.51 7.92 3.36
CA LEU A 52 -14.94 8.35 4.70
C LEU A 52 -14.90 9.87 4.88
N ARG A 53 -13.94 10.55 4.24
CA ARG A 53 -13.77 12.01 4.38
C ARG A 53 -14.43 12.83 3.27
N ALA A 54 -14.98 12.19 2.23
CA ALA A 54 -15.49 12.86 1.04
C ALA A 54 -16.41 14.05 1.33
N ALA A 55 -17.37 13.90 2.25
CA ALA A 55 -18.30 14.98 2.59
C ALA A 55 -17.60 16.18 3.26
N ARG A 56 -16.67 15.92 4.18
CA ARG A 56 -15.86 16.97 4.82
C ARG A 56 -14.96 17.65 3.78
N ASP A 57 -14.27 16.86 2.97
CA ASP A 57 -13.32 17.36 1.99
C ASP A 57 -14.03 18.23 0.93
N LEU A 58 -15.27 17.87 0.56
CA LEU A 58 -16.13 18.68 -0.30
C LEU A 58 -16.52 20.00 0.36
N ALA A 59 -17.02 19.98 1.60
CA ALA A 59 -17.43 21.20 2.30
C ALA A 59 -16.26 22.20 2.43
N VAL A 60 -15.07 21.70 2.75
CA VAL A 60 -13.85 22.53 2.80
C VAL A 60 -13.52 23.07 1.40
N ALA A 61 -13.57 22.25 0.35
CA ALA A 61 -13.30 22.72 -1.01
C ALA A 61 -14.27 23.84 -1.44
N GLU A 62 -15.56 23.71 -1.11
CA GLU A 62 -16.58 24.72 -1.41
C GLU A 62 -16.34 26.03 -0.66
N GLU A 63 -15.97 25.96 0.63
CA GLU A 63 -15.59 27.15 1.42
C GLU A 63 -14.44 27.90 0.75
N TRP A 64 -13.39 27.19 0.34
CA TRP A 64 -12.20 27.80 -0.28
C TRP A 64 -12.45 28.32 -1.70
N ALA A 65 -13.32 27.67 -2.47
CA ALA A 65 -13.65 28.09 -3.84
C ALA A 65 -14.21 29.52 -3.86
N THR A 66 -15.01 29.90 -2.86
CA THR A 66 -15.55 31.27 -2.76
C THR A 66 -14.44 32.32 -2.62
N LEU A 67 -13.42 32.04 -1.81
CA LEU A 67 -12.28 32.94 -1.59
C LEU A 67 -11.41 33.06 -2.85
N GLU A 68 -11.21 31.96 -3.58
CA GLU A 68 -10.47 31.97 -4.83
C GLU A 68 -11.19 32.78 -5.92
N GLU A 69 -12.51 32.62 -6.06
CA GLU A 69 -13.30 33.41 -7.00
C GLU A 69 -13.26 34.91 -6.71
N GLU A 70 -13.32 35.29 -5.43
CA GLU A 70 -13.20 36.68 -5.00
C GLU A 70 -11.81 37.25 -5.31
N ALA A 71 -10.75 36.49 -5.04
CA ALA A 71 -9.38 36.89 -5.33
C ALA A 71 -9.14 37.07 -6.85
N TRP A 72 -9.69 36.16 -7.67
CA TRP A 72 -9.64 36.25 -9.12
C TRP A 72 -10.41 37.45 -9.67
N ARG A 73 -11.60 37.74 -9.15
CA ARG A 73 -12.39 38.92 -9.54
C ARG A 73 -11.67 40.22 -9.18
N ARG A 74 -11.02 40.29 -8.01
CA ARG A 74 -10.24 41.47 -7.60
C ARG A 74 -9.01 41.72 -8.48
N ARG A 75 -8.36 40.68 -9.03
CA ARG A 75 -7.23 40.85 -9.97
C ARG A 75 -7.62 41.33 -11.37
N ARG A 76 -8.87 41.09 -11.81
CA ARG A 76 -9.36 41.45 -13.15
C ARG A 76 -9.97 42.86 -13.22
N LYS A 77 -10.02 43.57 -12.10
CA LYS A 77 -10.58 44.92 -11.97
C LYS A 77 -9.44 45.91 -11.78
#